data_AF-A0A5K0XWQ0-F1
#
_entry.id   AF-A0A5K0XWQ0-F1
#
_cell.length_a   1.000
_cell.length_b   1.000
_cell.length_c   1.000
_cell.angle_alpha   90.00
_cell.angle_beta   90.00
_cell.angle_gamma   90.00
#
_symmetry.space_group_name_H-M   'P 1'
#
loop_
_entity.id
_entity.type
_entity.pdbx_description
1 polymer ?
#
loop_
_entity_poly.entity_id
_entity_poly.type
_entity_poly.pdbx_seq_one_letter_code
_entity_poly.pdbx_strand_id
1 'polypeptide(L)'
;HDALLSIMEVETFLDNYQSLNPKRYSYADLKRMTNNFLEKLGEGGFGRVYRGRLPNRLPVAVKTIETSKSNGDEFLNEVATIGRVHHVHVVRLLGFCSERFKRALVYEFMPNGSLEKIIFSSKSKPCDLRWGKLHEIAVGVARGIEYLHQGCNQLIKLKET
;
A
#
# COMPACT_ATOMS: atom_id res chain seq x y z
N HIS A 1 -15.45 19.41 26.94
CA HIS A 1 -14.29 19.15 26.08
C HIS A 1 -13.99 17.65 25.99
N ASP A 2 -14.21 16.87 27.07
CA ASP A 2 -13.94 15.41 27.09
C ASP A 2 -14.88 14.52 26.25
N ALA A 3 -16.15 14.88 26.05
CA ALA A 3 -17.09 14.04 25.30
C ALA A 3 -16.83 14.01 23.78
N LEU A 4 -16.25 15.07 23.20
CA LEU A 4 -15.91 15.13 21.77
C LEU A 4 -14.66 14.29 21.44
N LEU A 5 -13.72 14.17 22.37
CA LEU A 5 -12.55 13.30 22.23
C LEU A 5 -12.99 11.83 22.14
N SER A 6 -13.91 11.43 23.02
CA SER A 6 -14.50 10.09 23.06
C SER A 6 -15.24 9.71 21.77
N ILE A 7 -15.99 10.65 21.16
CA ILE A 7 -16.70 10.38 19.91
C ILE A 7 -15.72 10.20 18.75
N MET A 8 -14.70 11.05 18.62
CA MET A 8 -13.68 10.88 17.58
C MET A 8 -12.88 9.59 17.74
N GLU A 9 -12.58 9.17 18.97
CA GLU A 9 -11.89 7.91 19.24
C GLU A 9 -12.75 6.70 18.85
N VAL A 10 -14.05 6.75 19.14
CA VAL A 10 -15.02 5.72 18.75
C VAL A 10 -15.22 5.68 17.24
N GLU A 11 -15.35 6.83 16.58
CA GLU A 11 -15.44 6.91 15.11
C GLU A 11 -14.16 6.40 14.44
N THR A 12 -12.99 6.77 14.97
CA THR A 12 -11.69 6.29 14.49
C THR A 12 -11.57 4.77 14.70
N PHE A 13 -12.04 4.24 15.83
CA PHE A 13 -12.08 2.82 16.11
C PHE A 13 -13.02 2.06 15.17
N LEU A 14 -14.22 2.60 14.91
CA LEU A 14 -15.19 2.01 14.00
C LEU A 14 -14.72 2.06 12.53
N ASP A 15 -14.06 3.14 12.11
CA ASP A 15 -13.39 3.24 10.81
C ASP A 15 -12.26 2.22 10.68
N ASN A 16 -11.47 2.02 11.76
CA ASN A 16 -10.44 1.00 11.82
C ASN A 16 -10.99 -0.43 11.79
N TYR A 17 -12.17 -0.67 12.39
CA TYR A 17 -12.84 -1.97 12.40
C TYR A 17 -13.50 -2.31 11.06
N GLN A 18 -14.15 -1.34 10.40
CA GLN A 18 -14.71 -1.51 9.05
C GLN A 18 -13.64 -1.72 7.97
N SER A 19 -12.40 -1.31 8.24
CA SER A 19 -11.29 -1.32 7.28
C SER A 19 -10.41 -2.57 7.32
N LEU A 20 -10.87 -3.66 7.96
CA LEU A 20 -10.20 -4.96 7.95
C LEU A 20 -10.24 -5.66 6.57
N ASN A 21 -11.18 -5.29 5.71
CA ASN A 21 -11.27 -5.83 4.36
C ASN A 21 -11.06 -4.75 3.30
N PRO A 22 -10.29 -5.02 2.23
CA PRO A 22 -10.09 -4.06 1.16
C PRO A 22 -11.41 -3.75 0.45
N LYS A 23 -11.74 -2.47 0.29
CA LYS A 23 -12.95 -2.04 -0.42
C LYS A 23 -12.84 -2.34 -1.91
N ARG A 24 -13.90 -2.88 -2.50
CA ARG A 24 -14.01 -2.99 -3.96
C ARG A 24 -14.40 -1.64 -4.55
N TYR A 25 -13.56 -1.12 -5.45
CA TYR A 25 -13.80 0.10 -6.22
C TYR A 25 -14.14 -0.23 -7.66
N SER A 26 -14.95 0.63 -8.28
CA SER A 26 -15.13 0.60 -9.72
C SER A 26 -13.96 1.26 -10.44
N TYR A 27 -13.78 0.97 -11.74
CA TYR A 27 -12.75 1.67 -12.52
C TYR A 27 -13.04 3.17 -12.67
N ALA A 28 -14.32 3.56 -12.64
CA ALA A 28 -14.72 4.96 -12.62
C ALA A 28 -14.28 5.65 -11.31
N ASP A 29 -14.36 4.95 -10.17
CA ASP A 29 -13.83 5.47 -8.90
C ASP A 29 -12.32 5.67 -8.98
N LEU A 30 -11.58 4.73 -9.60
CA LEU A 30 -10.13 4.87 -9.79
C LEU A 30 -9.77 6.09 -10.62
N LYS A 31 -10.50 6.31 -11.73
CA LYS A 31 -10.32 7.53 -12.55
C LYS A 31 -10.58 8.78 -11.72
N ARG A 32 -11.66 8.82 -10.96
CA ARG A 32 -12.00 9.98 -10.12
C ARG A 32 -10.94 10.24 -9.05
N MET A 33 -10.50 9.21 -8.32
CA MET A 33 -9.52 9.39 -7.23
C MET A 33 -8.13 9.77 -7.72
N THR A 34 -7.74 9.36 -8.94
CA THR A 34 -6.42 9.65 -9.54
C THR A 34 -6.43 10.84 -10.49
N ASN A 35 -7.54 11.58 -10.58
CA ASN A 35 -7.74 12.63 -11.58
C ASN A 35 -7.40 12.16 -13.01
N ASN A 36 -8.01 11.05 -13.44
CA ASN A 36 -7.73 10.36 -14.70
C ASN A 36 -6.27 9.88 -14.84
N PHE A 37 -5.69 9.33 -13.77
CA PHE A 37 -4.32 8.80 -13.73
C PHE A 37 -3.26 9.86 -14.09
N LEU A 38 -3.46 11.11 -13.66
CA LEU A 38 -2.64 12.25 -14.05
C LEU A 38 -1.20 12.19 -13.49
N GLU A 39 -1.06 11.88 -12.19
CA GLU A 39 0.23 11.93 -11.50
C GLU A 39 0.82 10.52 -11.34
N LYS A 40 1.76 10.14 -12.20
CA LYS A 40 2.48 8.86 -12.12
C LYS A 40 3.60 8.93 -11.08
N LEU A 41 3.58 8.03 -10.11
CA LEU A 41 4.57 7.91 -9.03
C LEU A 41 5.72 6.94 -9.38
N GLY A 42 5.43 5.94 -10.22
CA GLY A 42 6.36 4.91 -10.63
C GLY A 42 5.78 3.96 -11.69
N GLU A 43 6.66 3.18 -12.31
CA GLU A 43 6.34 2.19 -13.33
C GLU A 43 7.38 1.06 -13.27
N GLY A 44 6.93 -0.17 -13.47
CA GLY A 44 7.78 -1.36 -13.49
C GLY A 44 7.09 -2.54 -14.18
N GLY A 45 7.67 -3.74 -14.09
CA GLY A 45 7.14 -4.94 -14.75
C GLY A 45 5.70 -5.28 -14.38
N PHE A 46 5.29 -4.93 -13.16
CA PHE A 46 3.96 -5.21 -12.59
C PHE A 46 2.91 -4.12 -12.90
N GLY A 47 3.29 -3.09 -13.67
CA GLY A 47 2.42 -2.00 -14.11
C GLY A 47 2.82 -0.63 -13.56
N ARG A 48 1.82 0.24 -13.35
CA ARG A 48 2.02 1.67 -13.07
C ARG A 48 1.39 2.05 -11.75
N VAL A 49 2.02 2.98 -11.04
CA VAL A 49 1.54 3.51 -9.77
C VAL A 49 1.21 4.99 -9.94
N TYR A 50 0.01 5.37 -9.53
CA TYR A 50 -0.49 6.73 -9.64
C TYR A 50 -0.85 7.28 -8.27
N ARG A 51 -0.66 8.59 -8.07
CA ARG A 51 -1.17 9.26 -6.89
C ARG A 51 -2.67 9.46 -7.01
N GLY A 52 -3.36 9.34 -5.89
CA GLY A 52 -4.77 9.66 -5.81
C GLY A 52 -5.18 10.16 -4.44
N ARG A 53 -6.47 10.45 -4.30
CA ARG A 53 -7.10 10.88 -3.06
C ARG A 53 -8.50 10.29 -2.94
N LEU A 54 -8.79 9.66 -1.80
CA LEU A 54 -10.13 9.16 -1.49
C LEU A 54 -11.10 10.31 -1.14
N PRO A 55 -12.43 10.06 -1.12
CA PRO A 55 -13.42 11.08 -0.78
C PRO A 55 -13.22 11.71 0.60
N ASN A 56 -12.74 10.92 1.58
CA ASN A 56 -12.36 11.38 2.92
C ASN A 56 -11.03 12.14 2.96
N ARG A 57 -10.51 12.55 1.80
CA ARG A 57 -9.23 13.26 1.62
C ARG A 57 -7.97 12.44 1.93
N LEU A 58 -8.08 11.16 2.26
CA LEU A 58 -6.93 10.29 2.50
C LEU A 58 -6.10 10.14 1.21
N PRO A 59 -4.80 10.49 1.21
CA PRO A 59 -3.91 10.27 0.07
C PRO A 59 -3.69 8.77 -0.17
N VAL A 60 -3.74 8.35 -1.43
CA VAL A 60 -3.57 6.95 -1.83
C VAL A 60 -2.60 6.77 -3.00
N ALA A 61 -2.07 5.55 -3.13
CA ALA A 61 -1.33 5.10 -4.30
C ALA A 61 -2.15 4.02 -5.03
N VAL A 62 -2.45 4.24 -6.31
CA VAL A 62 -3.20 3.32 -7.15
C VAL A 62 -2.24 2.59 -8.09
N LYS A 63 -2.00 1.31 -7.82
CA LYS A 63 -1.18 0.42 -8.66
C LYS A 63 -2.09 -0.26 -9.68
N THR A 64 -2.02 0.15 -10.95
CA THR A 64 -2.70 -0.53 -12.06
C THR A 64 -1.84 -1.69 -12.54
N ILE A 65 -2.45 -2.86 -12.75
CA ILE A 65 -1.76 -4.08 -13.15
C ILE A 65 -1.91 -4.27 -14.67
N GLU A 66 -0.79 -4.45 -15.36
CA GLU A 66 -0.77 -4.75 -16.79
C GLU A 66 -1.04 -6.25 -17.01
N THR A 67 -2.26 -6.60 -17.45
CA THR A 67 -2.68 -7.99 -17.67
C THR A 67 -1.91 -8.71 -18.77
N SER A 68 -1.17 -8.00 -19.63
CA SER A 68 -0.29 -8.60 -20.64
C SER A 68 0.99 -9.21 -20.05
N LYS A 69 1.34 -8.86 -18.81
CA LYS A 69 2.58 -9.28 -18.14
C LYS A 69 2.36 -10.04 -16.83
N SER A 70 1.14 -10.05 -16.30
CA SER A 70 0.80 -10.78 -15.06
C SER A 70 -0.26 -11.85 -15.34
N ASN A 71 -0.08 -13.05 -14.80
CA ASN A 71 -1.01 -14.17 -14.98
C ASN A 71 -2.32 -14.05 -14.18
N GLY A 72 -2.63 -12.88 -13.60
CA GLY A 72 -3.82 -12.67 -12.77
C GLY A 72 -3.71 -13.27 -11.36
N ASP A 73 -2.89 -14.31 -11.19
CA ASP A 73 -2.56 -14.94 -9.91
C ASP A 73 -1.91 -13.96 -8.93
N GLU A 74 -1.04 -13.06 -9.42
CA GLU A 74 -0.38 -12.05 -8.57
C GLU A 74 -1.39 -11.09 -7.94
N PHE A 75 -2.38 -10.64 -8.72
CA PHE A 75 -3.45 -9.79 -8.22
C PHE A 75 -4.30 -10.50 -7.17
N LEU A 76 -4.70 -11.75 -7.44
CA LEU A 76 -5.50 -12.53 -6.51
C LEU A 76 -4.72 -12.83 -5.23
N ASN A 77 -3.45 -13.17 -5.35
CA ASN A 77 -2.57 -13.43 -4.22
C ASN A 77 -2.41 -12.18 -3.36
N GLU A 78 -2.16 -11.01 -3.97
CA GLU A 78 -1.99 -9.74 -3.25
C GLU A 78 -3.29 -9.33 -2.52
N VAL A 79 -4.47 -9.53 -3.13
CA VAL A 79 -5.76 -9.28 -2.45
C VAL A 79 -6.03 -10.30 -1.34
N ALA A 80 -5.73 -11.58 -1.55
CA ALA A 80 -6.02 -12.66 -0.60
C ALA A 80 -5.10 -12.64 0.63
N THR A 81 -3.82 -12.31 0.44
CA THR A 81 -2.80 -12.32 1.50
C THR A 81 -2.69 -10.96 2.18
N ILE A 82 -2.40 -9.91 1.42
CA ILE A 82 -2.16 -8.56 1.96
C ILE A 82 -3.47 -7.87 2.36
N GLY A 83 -4.62 -8.28 1.80
CA GLY A 83 -5.89 -7.65 2.09
C GLY A 83 -6.30 -7.69 3.57
N ARG A 84 -5.81 -8.65 4.34
CA ARG A 84 -6.08 -8.79 5.78
C ARG A 84 -4.92 -8.36 6.66
N VAL A 85 -3.82 -7.90 6.07
CA VAL A 85 -2.62 -7.50 6.79
C VAL A 85 -2.79 -6.08 7.30
N HIS A 86 -2.66 -5.93 8.62
CA HIS A 86 -2.64 -4.64 9.27
C HIS A 86 -1.47 -4.58 10.26
N HIS A 87 -0.40 -3.91 9.86
CA HIS A 87 0.80 -3.79 10.66
C HIS A 87 1.54 -2.49 10.37
N VAL A 88 2.10 -1.84 11.39
CA VAL A 88 2.79 -0.54 11.28
C VAL A 88 3.97 -0.54 10.30
N HIS A 89 4.56 -1.71 10.03
CA HIS A 89 5.67 -1.88 9.11
C HIS A 89 5.28 -2.55 7.77
N VAL A 90 3.98 -2.66 7.47
CA VAL A 90 3.47 -3.15 6.18
C VAL A 90 2.48 -2.16 5.61
N VAL A 91 2.68 -1.74 4.36
CA VAL A 91 1.77 -0.81 3.70
C VAL A 91 0.39 -1.43 3.55
N ARG A 92 -0.63 -0.70 4.00
CA ARG A 92 -2.01 -1.17 4.04
C ARG A 92 -2.66 -1.13 2.67
N LEU A 93 -3.26 -2.25 2.26
CA LEU A 93 -4.18 -2.31 1.13
C LEU A 93 -5.56 -1.82 1.56
N LEU A 94 -5.98 -0.69 1.01
CA LEU A 94 -7.28 -0.06 1.30
C LEU A 94 -8.38 -0.61 0.39
N GLY A 95 -8.04 -1.08 -0.80
CA GLY A 95 -9.01 -1.60 -1.74
C GLY A 95 -8.44 -2.07 -3.06
N PHE A 96 -9.32 -2.53 -3.92
CA PHE A 96 -8.96 -3.06 -5.23
C PHE A 96 -10.05 -2.80 -6.27
N CYS A 97 -9.68 -2.88 -7.54
CA CYS A 97 -10.60 -2.88 -8.67
C CYS A 97 -10.38 -4.14 -9.50
N SER A 98 -11.47 -4.80 -9.85
CA SER A 98 -11.48 -5.93 -10.77
C SER A 98 -12.68 -5.85 -11.71
N GLU A 99 -12.48 -5.21 -12.86
CA GLU A 99 -13.50 -5.05 -13.90
C GLU A 99 -12.95 -5.49 -15.26
N ARG A 100 -13.53 -6.55 -15.86
CA ARG A 100 -13.07 -7.10 -17.16
C ARG A 100 -11.56 -7.38 -17.15
N PHE A 101 -10.77 -6.62 -17.92
CA PHE A 101 -9.30 -6.70 -17.98
C PHE A 101 -8.59 -5.61 -17.16
N LYS A 102 -9.35 -4.78 -16.44
CA LYS A 102 -8.81 -3.70 -15.60
C LYS A 102 -8.65 -4.23 -14.18
N ARG A 103 -7.41 -4.29 -13.72
CA ARG A 103 -7.03 -4.70 -12.38
C ARG A 103 -6.21 -3.60 -11.74
N ALA A 104 -6.49 -3.29 -10.49
CA ALA A 104 -5.70 -2.33 -9.73
C ALA A 104 -5.86 -2.52 -8.23
N LEU A 105 -4.87 -2.03 -7.50
CA LEU A 105 -4.79 -2.06 -6.05
C LEU A 105 -4.66 -0.63 -5.53
N VAL A 106 -5.31 -0.33 -4.41
CA VAL A 106 -5.36 0.99 -3.78
C VAL A 106 -4.70 0.87 -2.41
N TYR A 107 -3.55 1.51 -2.27
CA TYR A 107 -2.73 1.50 -1.07
C TYR A 107 -2.76 2.84 -0.35
N GLU A 108 -2.46 2.83 0.94
CA GLU A 108 -2.06 4.06 1.65
C GLU A 108 -0.84 4.69 0.95
N PHE A 109 -0.87 6.01 0.78
CA PHE A 109 0.23 6.72 0.16
C PHE A 109 1.41 6.88 1.13
N MET A 110 2.60 6.49 0.67
CA MET A 110 3.85 6.66 1.42
C MET A 110 4.52 7.99 1.03
N PRO A 111 4.50 9.03 1.88
CA PRO A 111 4.99 10.37 1.53
C PRO A 111 6.49 10.41 1.25
N ASN A 112 7.27 9.54 1.89
CA ASN A 112 8.71 9.44 1.69
C ASN A 112 9.11 8.61 0.45
N GLY A 113 8.12 8.06 -0.27
CA GLY A 113 8.38 7.24 -1.44
C GLY A 113 9.02 5.89 -1.11
N SER A 114 9.70 5.31 -2.11
CA SER A 114 10.39 4.03 -1.97
C SER A 114 11.77 4.19 -1.32
N LEU A 115 12.20 3.15 -0.61
CA LEU A 115 13.55 3.09 -0.04
C LEU A 115 14.63 3.19 -1.13
N GLU A 116 14.38 2.61 -2.31
CA GLU A 116 15.25 2.76 -3.49
C GLU A 116 15.49 4.24 -3.83
N LYS A 117 14.43 5.05 -3.91
CA LYS A 117 14.56 6.50 -4.17
C LYS A 117 15.34 7.18 -3.06
N ILE A 118 15.18 6.76 -1.81
CA ILE A 118 15.87 7.36 -0.66
C ILE A 118 17.37 7.01 -0.67
N ILE A 119 17.74 5.76 -0.98
CA ILE A 119 19.14 5.29 -0.99
C ILE A 119 19.90 5.82 -2.21
N PHE A 120 19.26 5.83 -3.38
CA PHE A 120 19.93 6.15 -4.66
C PHE A 120 19.68 7.58 -5.15
N SER A 121 19.00 8.44 -4.39
CA SER A 121 18.84 9.84 -4.79
C SER A 121 20.18 10.57 -4.73
N SER A 122 20.61 11.11 -5.86
CA SER A 122 21.81 11.94 -6.00
C SER A 122 21.75 13.27 -5.22
N LYS A 123 20.60 13.59 -4.62
CA LYS A 123 20.40 14.80 -3.78
C LYS A 123 20.53 14.55 -2.29
N SER A 124 20.41 13.30 -1.83
CA SER A 124 20.69 12.95 -0.43
C SER A 124 22.18 12.73 -0.29
N LYS A 125 22.86 13.56 0.50
CA LYS A 125 24.23 13.22 0.89
C LYS A 125 24.16 11.92 1.69
N PRO A 126 25.19 11.05 1.66
CA PRO A 126 25.26 9.87 2.54
C PRO A 126 25.02 10.19 4.02
N CYS A 127 25.24 11.45 4.43
CA CYS A 127 24.98 11.96 5.77
C CYS A 127 23.49 12.16 6.13
N ASP A 128 22.58 12.28 5.16
CA ASP A 128 21.15 12.53 5.42
C ASP A 128 20.42 11.27 5.89
N LEU A 129 20.93 10.08 5.53
CA LEU A 129 20.56 8.80 6.13
C LEU A 129 21.63 8.43 7.17
N ARG A 130 21.63 9.13 8.30
CA ARG A 130 22.46 8.74 9.46
C ARG A 130 22.26 7.25 9.74
N TRP A 131 23.33 6.52 10.06
CA TRP A 131 23.29 5.08 10.37
C TRP A 131 22.13 4.66 11.30
N GLY A 132 21.77 5.50 12.27
CA GLY A 132 20.60 5.28 13.12
C GLY A 132 19.29 5.14 12.35
N LYS A 133 19.07 5.95 11.29
CA LYS A 133 17.86 5.86 10.47
C LYS A 133 17.83 4.61 9.61
N LEU A 134 18.97 4.20 9.05
CA LEU A 134 19.08 2.93 8.33
C LEU A 134 18.81 1.74 9.24
N HIS A 135 19.32 1.79 10.47
CA HIS A 135 19.05 0.78 11.48
C HIS A 135 17.55 0.72 11.84
N GLU A 136 16.88 1.85 12.05
CA GLU A 136 15.43 1.90 12.26
C GLU A 136 14.64 1.29 11.09
N ILE A 137 15.02 1.62 9.84
CA ILE A 137 14.40 1.08 8.64
C ILE A 137 14.59 -0.45 8.59
N ALA A 138 15.81 -0.93 8.83
CA ALA A 138 16.13 -2.36 8.83
C ALA A 138 15.32 -3.13 9.89
N VAL A 139 15.25 -2.61 11.11
CA VAL A 139 14.45 -3.20 12.20
C VAL A 139 12.96 -3.19 11.83
N GLY A 140 12.45 -2.10 11.24
CA GLY A 140 11.07 -2.02 10.78
C GLY A 140 10.74 -3.08 9.71
N VAL A 141 11.61 -3.22 8.70
CA VAL A 141 11.48 -4.26 7.66
C VAL A 141 11.48 -5.65 8.27
N ALA A 142 12.41 -5.95 9.18
CA ALA A 142 12.48 -7.25 9.84
C ALA A 142 11.19 -7.58 10.61
N ARG A 143 10.65 -6.61 11.37
CA ARG A 143 9.37 -6.77 12.09
C ARG A 143 8.19 -6.95 11.14
N GLY A 144 8.16 -6.23 10.02
CA GLY A 144 7.13 -6.39 8.99
C GLY A 144 7.14 -7.81 8.41
N ILE A 145 8.32 -8.33 8.08
CA ILE A 145 8.49 -9.70 7.56
C ILE A 145 8.12 -10.74 8.63
N GLU A 146 8.59 -10.55 9.87
CA GLU A 146 8.24 -11.43 10.99
C GLU A 146 6.72 -11.52 11.16
N TYR A 147 6.02 -10.38 11.15
CA TYR A 147 4.57 -10.35 11.21
C TYR A 147 3.92 -11.13 10.05
N LEU A 148 4.39 -10.91 8.82
CA LEU A 148 3.89 -11.61 7.65
C LEU A 148 4.14 -13.13 7.74
N HIS A 149 5.24 -13.55 8.37
CA HIS A 149 5.53 -14.97 8.60
C HIS A 149 4.68 -15.59 9.71
N GLN A 150 4.40 -14.86 10.79
CA GLN A 150 3.63 -15.35 11.94
C GLN A 150 2.12 -15.32 11.71
N GLY A 151 1.61 -14.31 10.99
CA GLY A 151 0.18 -14.13 10.71
C GLY A 151 -0.36 -14.96 9.54
N CYS A 152 0.51 -15.63 8.78
CA CYS A 152 0.12 -16.39 7.60
C CYS A 152 0.18 -17.90 7.87
N ASN A 153 -0.97 -18.53 8.11
CA ASN A 153 -1.12 -19.99 8.01
C ASN A 153 -0.93 -20.53 6.58
N GLN A 154 -0.49 -19.70 5.63
CA GLN A 154 0.07 -20.12 4.35
C GLN A 154 1.52 -19.63 4.26
N LEU A 155 2.44 -20.57 4.43
CA LEU A 155 3.86 -20.46 4.11
C LEU A 155 4.08 -19.59 2.87
N ILE A 156 4.62 -18.38 3.06
CA ILE A 156 5.24 -17.62 1.97
C ILE A 156 6.50 -18.40 1.61
N LYS A 157 6.38 -19.33 0.66
CA LYS A 157 7.54 -19.92 0.01
C LYS A 157 8.14 -18.87 -0.91
N LEU A 158 9.21 -18.24 -0.44
CA LEU A 158 10.14 -17.54 -1.31
C LEU A 158 10.64 -18.57 -2.34
N LYS A 159 10.18 -18.45 -3.58
CA LYS A 159 10.85 -19.11 -4.70
C LYS A 159 11.98 -18.20 -5.14
N GLU A 160 13.19 -18.58 -4.78
CA GLU A 160 14.39 -18.14 -5.48
C GLU A 160 14.34 -18.71 -6.91
N THR A 161 14.44 -17.83 -7.90
CA THR A 161 14.98 -18.10 -9.25
C THR A 161 15.44 -16.79 -9.86
#